data_AF-A0A950PDQ7-F1
#
_entry.id   AF-A0A950PDQ7-F1
#
_cell.length_a   1.000
_cell.length_b   1.000
_cell.length_c   1.000
_cell.angle_alpha   90.00
_cell.angle_beta   90.00
_cell.angle_gamma   90.00
#
_symmetry.space_group_name_H-M   'P 1'
#
loop_
_entity.id
_entity.type
_entity.pdbx_description
1 polymer ?
#
loop_
_entity_poly.entity_id
_entity_poly.type
_entity_poly.pdbx_seq_one_letter_code
_entity_poly.pdbx_strand_id
1 'polypeptide(L)' 'MMRMLRVVLAQPRGFCAGVERAIEIVERALEKYGPPIYVRHEIVHNR' A
#
# COMPACT_ATOMS: atom_id res chain seq x y z
N MET A 1 5.34 17.86 -34.24
CA MET A 1 6.14 16.63 -34.01
C MET A 1 6.39 16.52 -32.51
N MET A 2 5.73 15.57 -31.83
CA MET A 2 5.80 15.46 -30.37
C MET A 2 7.05 14.67 -29.98
N ARG A 3 7.95 15.25 -29.18
CA ARG A 3 9.11 14.53 -28.64
C ARG A 3 8.63 13.56 -27.55
N MET A 4 8.91 12.27 -27.69
CA MET A 4 8.69 11.30 -26.62
C MET A 4 9.71 11.55 -25.49
N LEU A 5 9.20 11.85 -24.29
CA LEU A 5 10.01 11.85 -23.09
C LEU A 5 10.29 10.41 -22.66
N ARG A 6 11.56 10.06 -22.47
CA ARG A 6 11.93 8.77 -21.87
C ARG A 6 11.77 8.87 -20.35
N VAL A 7 10.82 8.14 -19.80
CA VAL A 7 10.63 7.99 -18.35
C VAL A 7 11.29 6.67 -17.90
N VAL A 8 12.13 6.73 -16.87
CA VAL A 8 12.79 5.56 -16.28
C VAL A 8 12.33 5.44 -14.83
N LEU A 9 11.87 4.26 -14.43
CA LEU A 9 11.42 3.99 -13.06
C LEU A 9 12.47 3.15 -12.34
N ALA A 10 12.87 3.59 -11.15
CA ALA A 10 13.84 2.89 -10.32
C ALA A 10 13.36 1.48 -9.89
N GLN A 11 14.32 0.61 -9.56
CA GLN A 11 14.09 -0.71 -8.99
C GLN A 11 15.11 -1.03 -7.88
N PRO A 12 14.66 -1.60 -6.73
CA PRO A 12 13.26 -1.84 -6.36
C PRO A 12 12.51 -0.54 -6.05
N ARG A 13 11.19 -0.52 -6.24
CA ARG A 13 10.32 0.61 -5.88
C ARG A 13 9.01 0.08 -5.34
N GLY A 14 8.34 0.85 -4.48
CA GLY A 14 7.06 0.48 -3.89
C GLY A 14 7.19 -0.03 -2.46
N PHE A 15 6.31 -0.96 -2.09
CA PHE A 15 6.21 -1.45 -0.73
C PHE A 15 7.21 -2.55 -0.41
N CYS A 16 7.63 -2.61 0.84
CA CYS A 16 8.38 -3.75 1.36
C CYS A 16 7.42 -4.79 1.92
N ALA A 17 7.92 -6.00 2.18
CA ALA A 17 7.13 -7.09 2.75
C ALA A 17 6.39 -6.71 4.04
N GLY A 18 6.95 -5.81 4.86
CA GLY A 18 6.30 -5.33 6.08
C GLY A 18 5.07 -4.47 5.80
N VAL A 19 5.14 -3.58 4.80
CA VAL A 19 4.05 -2.70 4.40
C VAL A 19 2.92 -3.51 3.74
N GLU A 20 3.26 -4.41 2.82
CA GLU A 20 2.27 -5.29 2.18
C GLU A 20 1.52 -6.12 3.22
N ARG A 21 2.25 -6.77 4.14
CA ARG A 21 1.65 -7.57 5.22
C ARG A 21 0.78 -6.74 6.15
N ALA A 22 1.17 -5.51 6.48
CA ALA A 22 0.39 -4.64 7.36
C ALA A 22 -0.97 -4.29 6.75
N ILE A 23 -1.00 -4.00 5.44
CA ILE A 23 -2.24 -3.73 4.69
C ILE A 23 -3.10 -4.99 4.62
N GLU A 24 -2.52 -6.13 4.25
CA GLU A 24 -3.24 -7.41 4.11
C GLU A 24 -3.93 -7.83 5.43
N ILE A 25 -3.30 -7.58 6.57
CA ILE A 25 -3.90 -7.89 7.88
C ILE A 25 -5.19 -7.11 8.11
N VAL A 26 -5.23 -5.82 7.73
CA VAL A 26 -6.42 -4.99 7.91
C VAL A 26 -7.53 -5.43 6.96
N GLU A 27 -7.19 -5.71 5.69
CA GLU A 27 -8.13 -6.23 4.70
C GLU A 27 -8.75 -7.56 5.16
N ARG A 28 -7.93 -8.51 5.60
CA ARG A 28 -8.40 -9.80 6.11
C ARG A 28 -9.21 -9.69 7.39
N ALA A 29 -8.90 -8.71 8.25
CA ALA A 29 -9.70 -8.46 9.45
C ALA A 29 -11.09 -7.92 9.07
N LEU A 30 -11.18 -7.03 8.08
CA LEU A 30 -12.45 -6.54 7.57
C LEU A 30 -13.29 -7.66 6.95
N GLU A 31 -12.69 -8.53 6.14
CA GLU A 31 -13.39 -9.68 5.54
C GLU A 31 -13.89 -10.67 6.60
N LYS A 32 -13.05 -10.97 7.60
CA LYS A 32 -13.35 -12.00 8.60
C LYS A 32 -14.33 -11.54 9.67
N TYR A 33 -14.23 -10.29 10.11
CA TYR A 33 -14.97 -9.80 11.28
C TYR A 33 -16.00 -8.72 10.94
N GLY A 34 -15.97 -8.18 9.71
CA GLY A 34 -16.81 -7.05 9.32
C GLY A 34 -16.37 -5.72 9.97
N PRO A 35 -16.93 -4.60 9.53
CA PRO A 35 -16.67 -3.30 10.13
C PRO A 35 -17.43 -3.11 11.48
N PRO A 36 -16.91 -2.30 12.42
CA PRO A 36 -15.66 -1.53 12.33
C PRO A 36 -14.41 -2.32 12.76
N ILE A 37 -13.31 -2.13 12.01
CA ILE A 37 -11.95 -2.53 12.43
C ILE A 37 -11.18 -1.28 12.83
N TYR A 38 -10.56 -1.32 14.00
CA TYR A 38 -9.78 -0.22 14.54
C TYR A 38 -8.28 -0.49 14.34
N VAL A 39 -7.58 0.52 13.82
CA VAL A 39 -6.12 0.54 13.74
C VAL A 39 -5.59 1.61 14.68
N ARG A 40 -4.58 1.28 15.47
CA ARG A 40 -3.91 2.28 16.32
C ARG A 40 -2.95 3.10 15.45
N HIS A 41 -3.27 4.38 15.26
CA HIS A 41 -2.62 5.29 14.31
C HIS A 41 -2.80 4.86 12.85
N GLU A 42 -2.13 5.55 11.93
CA GLU A 42 -2.04 5.16 10.52
C GLU A 42 -1.29 3.82 10.39
N ILE A 43 -1.86 2.86 9.65
CA ILE A 43 -1.21 1.56 9.40
C ILE A 43 0.08 1.71 8.58
N VAL A 44 0.07 2.66 7.64
CA VAL A 44 1.20 3.09 6.82
C VAL A 44 1.09 4.60 6.61
N HIS A 45 2.21 5.31 6.52
CA HIS A 45 2.22 6.75 6.25
C HIS A 45 2.03 7.04 4.77
N ASN A 46 0.81 6.82 4.28
CA ASN A 46 0.40 7.10 2.92
C ASN A 46 -0.98 7.77 2.93
N ARG A 47 -1.09 8.95 2.32
CA ARG A 47 -2.33 9.72 2.22
C ARG A 47 -3.15 9.34 1.00
#